data_AF-A0A7Y3K6S7-F1
#
_entry.id   AF-A0A7Y3K6S7-F1
#
_cell.length_a   1.000
_cell.length_b   1.000
_cell.length_c   1.000
_cell.angle_alpha   90.00
_cell.angle_beta   90.00
_cell.angle_gamma   90.00
#
_symmetry.space_group_name_H-M   'P 1'
#
loop_
_entity.id
_entity.type
_entity.pdbx_description
1 polymer ?
#
loop_
_entity_poly.entity_id
_entity_poly.type
_entity_poly.pdbx_seq_one_letter_code
_entity_poly.pdbx_strand_id
1 'polypeptide(L)'
;EMVVIDYLQLMEAPREENRQQQISSINRGIKALARELNCPVICLSQLNRASESENRLPRTSDLRESGSIEQDADVVMLLHREAVMHRGDQDWIEANPDKLNEAQLIIAKQRNGPCDTVKLTFLAANTRFVTWNPGYGGS
;
A
#
# COMPACT_ATOMS: atom_id res chain seq x y z
N GLU A 1 -1.10 -16.48 -14.05
CA GLU A 1 -0.05 -16.53 -13.01
C GLU A 1 0.20 -15.13 -12.50
N MET A 2 0.75 -14.96 -11.29
CA MET A 2 1.05 -13.66 -10.68
C MET A 2 2.30 -13.81 -9.81
N VAL A 3 3.14 -12.77 -9.79
CA VAL A 3 4.32 -12.70 -8.90
C VAL A 3 4.06 -11.67 -7.80
N VAL A 4 4.41 -12.02 -6.56
CA VAL A 4 4.34 -11.12 -5.40
C VAL A 4 5.73 -10.99 -4.79
N ILE A 5 6.18 -9.76 -4.58
CA ILE A 5 7.47 -9.43 -3.96
C ILE A 5 7.22 -8.71 -2.63
N ASP A 6 7.59 -9.33 -1.52
CA ASP A 6 7.51 -8.79 -0.16
C ASP A 6 8.92 -8.71 0.46
N TYR A 7 9.57 -7.54 0.54
CA TYR A 7 9.19 -6.21 0.03
C TYR A 7 10.37 -5.54 -0.69
N LEU A 8 10.10 -4.56 -1.57
CA LEU A 8 11.09 -3.95 -2.48
C LEU A 8 12.37 -3.49 -1.79
N GLN A 9 12.25 -3.00 -0.57
CA GLN A 9 13.37 -2.44 0.16
C GLN A 9 14.42 -3.50 0.58
N LEU A 10 14.15 -4.80 0.47
CA LEU A 10 15.15 -5.85 0.67
C LEU A 10 15.92 -6.22 -0.61
N MET A 11 15.49 -5.71 -1.77
CA MET A 11 16.17 -5.97 -3.03
C MET A 11 17.43 -5.11 -3.16
N GLU A 12 18.48 -5.72 -3.70
CA GLU A 12 19.79 -5.09 -3.90
C GLU A 12 20.18 -5.14 -5.38
N ALA A 13 20.75 -4.05 -5.88
CA ALA A 13 21.36 -3.99 -7.21
C ALA A 13 22.88 -3.84 -7.03
N PRO A 14 23.70 -4.88 -7.30
CA PRO A 14 25.11 -4.93 -6.92
C PRO A 14 26.02 -3.84 -7.50
N ARG A 15 25.56 -3.12 -8.53
CA ARG A 15 26.35 -2.14 -9.29
C ARG A 15 26.03 -0.67 -8.97
N GLU A 16 25.05 -0.42 -8.11
CA GLU A 16 24.58 0.93 -7.81
C GLU A 16 24.86 1.23 -6.33
N GLU A 17 25.64 2.27 -6.02
CA GLU A 17 25.89 2.67 -4.63
C GLU A 17 24.75 3.51 -4.06
N ASN A 18 24.09 4.30 -4.93
CA ASN A 18 23.00 5.16 -4.53
C ASN A 18 21.68 4.38 -4.46
N ARG A 19 21.01 4.45 -3.30
CA ARG A 19 19.75 3.73 -3.08
C ARG A 19 18.64 4.11 -4.07
N GLN A 20 18.56 5.37 -4.48
CA GLN A 20 17.56 5.82 -5.45
C GLN A 20 17.81 5.17 -6.83
N GLN A 21 19.08 5.05 -7.22
CA GLN A 21 19.47 4.39 -8.47
C GLN A 21 19.24 2.88 -8.40
N GLN A 22 19.55 2.24 -7.27
CA GLN A 22 19.22 0.83 -7.02
C GLN A 22 17.73 0.56 -7.24
N ILE A 23 16.84 1.31 -6.56
CA ILE A 23 15.39 1.12 -6.67
C ILE A 23 14.90 1.37 -8.11
N SER A 24 15.44 2.40 -8.78
CA SER A 24 15.11 2.66 -10.18
C SER A 24 15.50 1.49 -11.10
N SER A 25 16.68 0.90 -10.90
CA SER A 25 17.15 -0.27 -11.64
C SER A 25 16.32 -1.52 -11.33
N ILE A 26 15.96 -1.73 -10.06
CA ILE A 26 15.08 -2.82 -9.62
C ILE A 26 13.70 -2.70 -10.28
N ASN A 27 13.07 -1.52 -10.24
CA ASN A 27 11.76 -1.28 -10.84
C ASN A 27 11.75 -1.55 -12.36
N ARG A 28 12.78 -1.10 -13.09
CA ARG A 28 12.93 -1.40 -14.51
C ARG A 28 13.06 -2.90 -14.77
N GLY A 29 13.84 -3.61 -13.94
CA GLY A 29 13.99 -5.07 -14.03
C GLY A 29 12.66 -5.79 -13.79
N ILE A 30 11.91 -5.38 -12.77
CA ILE A 30 10.56 -5.91 -12.46
C ILE A 30 9.60 -5.67 -13.63
N LYS A 31 9.63 -4.47 -14.23
CA LYS A 31 8.79 -4.15 -15.39
C LYS A 31 9.11 -5.01 -16.60
N ALA A 32 10.40 -5.25 -16.85
CA ALA A 32 10.85 -6.14 -17.91
C ALA A 32 10.38 -7.59 -17.65
N LEU A 33 10.55 -8.08 -16.43
CA LEU A 33 10.11 -9.41 -16.02
C LEU A 33 8.59 -9.59 -16.19
N ALA A 34 7.79 -8.61 -15.78
CA ALA A 34 6.33 -8.64 -15.93
C ALA A 34 5.92 -8.78 -17.41
N ARG A 35 6.64 -8.10 -18.32
CA ARG A 35 6.39 -8.17 -19.77
C ARG A 35 6.85 -9.48 -20.36
N GLU A 36 8.01 -9.98 -19.96
CA GLU A 36 8.58 -11.24 -20.44
C GLU A 36 7.72 -12.44 -20.03
N LEU A 37 7.31 -12.49 -18.76
CA LEU A 37 6.43 -13.55 -18.23
C LEU A 37 4.95 -13.33 -18.56
N ASN A 38 4.60 -12.18 -19.16
CA ASN A 38 3.24 -11.77 -19.45
C ASN A 38 2.29 -11.98 -18.25
N CYS A 39 2.73 -11.57 -17.05
CA CYS A 39 1.97 -11.73 -15.82
C CYS A 39 2.04 -10.49 -14.91
N PRO A 40 1.00 -10.23 -14.10
CA PRO A 40 1.05 -9.14 -13.13
C PRO A 40 2.13 -9.38 -12.07
N VAL A 41 2.87 -8.33 -11.75
CA VAL A 41 3.82 -8.32 -10.63
C VAL A 41 3.37 -7.30 -9.59
N ILE A 42 3.12 -7.75 -8.37
CA ILE A 42 2.77 -6.91 -7.23
C ILE A 42 3.99 -6.81 -6.32
N CYS A 43 4.39 -5.58 -6.01
CA CYS A 43 5.50 -5.30 -5.13
C CYS A 43 5.02 -4.55 -3.90
N LEU A 44 5.35 -5.05 -2.72
CA LEU A 44 5.06 -4.35 -1.47
C LEU A 44 6.17 -3.34 -1.19
N SER A 45 5.77 -2.16 -0.73
CA SER A 45 6.67 -1.07 -0.35
C SER A 45 6.22 -0.47 0.96
N GLN A 46 7.19 -0.23 1.86
CA GLN A 46 6.94 0.46 3.12
C GLN A 46 6.94 1.98 2.94
N LEU A 47 6.10 2.66 3.73
CA LEU A 47 6.08 4.12 3.84
C LEU A 47 7.22 4.63 4.72
N ASN A 48 7.51 5.92 4.62
CA ASN A 48 8.40 6.63 5.52
C ASN A 48 7.75 6.78 6.90
N ARG A 49 8.48 6.42 7.97
CA ARG A 49 7.98 6.52 9.35
C ARG A 49 7.47 7.91 9.75
N ALA A 50 8.04 8.97 9.17
CA ALA A 50 7.60 10.35 9.43
C ALA A 50 6.12 10.56 9.04
N SER A 51 5.68 9.95 7.94
CA SER A 51 4.30 10.06 7.45
C SER A 51 3.27 9.42 8.39
N GLU A 52 3.68 8.42 9.19
CA GLU A 52 2.80 7.75 10.16
C GLU A 52 2.33 8.70 11.28
N SER A 53 3.08 9.78 11.53
CA SER A 53 2.79 10.73 12.61
C SER A 53 1.79 11.84 12.22
N GLU A 54 1.45 11.95 10.93
CA GLU A 54 0.69 13.10 10.40
C GLU A 54 -0.84 12.95 10.47
N ASN A 55 -1.36 11.88 11.10
CA ASN A 55 -2.80 11.56 11.25
C ASN A 55 -3.66 11.92 10.02
N ARG A 56 -3.18 11.52 8.84
CA ARG A 56 -3.82 11.77 7.54
C ARG A 56 -3.72 10.54 6.65
N LEU A 57 -4.48 10.53 5.56
CA LEU A 57 -4.37 9.48 4.55
C LEU A 57 -2.96 9.43 3.93
N PRO A 58 -2.45 8.22 3.63
CA PRO A 58 -1.18 8.05 2.94
C PRO A 58 -1.25 8.57 1.50
N ARG A 59 -0.12 9.06 1.00
CA ARG A 59 0.06 9.61 -0.34
C ARG A 59 1.29 8.99 -1.01
N THR A 60 1.41 9.11 -2.33
CA THR A 60 2.57 8.54 -3.06
C THR A 60 3.90 9.10 -2.57
N SER A 61 3.94 10.37 -2.16
CA SER A 61 5.12 11.02 -1.58
C SER A 61 5.61 10.36 -0.28
N ASP A 62 4.75 9.62 0.41
CA ASP A 62 5.10 8.93 1.65
C ASP A 62 5.90 7.65 1.40
N LEU A 63 5.92 7.13 0.16
CA LEU A 63 6.75 5.99 -0.22
C LEU A 63 8.24 6.34 -0.11
N ARG A 64 9.04 5.39 0.41
CA ARG A 64 10.49 5.46 0.25
C ARG A 64 10.83 5.43 -1.23
N GLU A 65 11.65 6.38 -1.69
CA GLU A 65 12.01 6.52 -3.10
C GLU A 65 10.80 6.72 -4.03
N SER A 66 9.79 7.46 -3.54
CA SER A 66 8.52 7.74 -4.24
C SER A 66 8.67 8.18 -5.70
N GLY A 67 9.69 8.99 -6.01
CA GLY A 67 9.90 9.52 -7.36
C GLY A 67 10.04 8.45 -8.45
N SER A 68 10.85 7.42 -8.24
CA SER A 68 11.06 6.38 -9.26
C SER A 68 9.89 5.39 -9.32
N ILE A 69 9.34 5.02 -8.16
CA ILE A 69 8.17 4.14 -8.07
C ILE A 69 6.95 4.78 -8.76
N GLU A 70 6.70 6.06 -8.49
CA GLU A 70 5.59 6.79 -9.06
C GLU A 70 5.73 6.94 -10.58
N GLN A 71 6.93 7.01 -11.15
CA GLN A 71 7.09 7.07 -12.61
C GLN A 71 6.86 5.70 -13.27
N ASP A 72 7.41 4.63 -12.69
CA ASP A 72 7.52 3.31 -13.34
C ASP A 72 6.28 2.41 -13.15
N ALA A 73 5.63 2.49 -11.99
CA ALA A 73 4.48 1.65 -11.67
C ALA A 73 3.30 1.95 -12.61
N ASP A 74 2.53 0.93 -12.99
CA ASP A 74 1.24 1.17 -13.68
C ASP A 74 0.14 1.55 -12.70
N VAL A 75 0.17 0.91 -11.52
CA VAL A 75 -0.79 1.12 -10.44
C VAL A 75 -0.03 1.32 -9.14
N VAL A 76 -0.42 2.32 -8.34
CA VAL A 76 0.04 2.49 -6.96
C VAL A 76 -1.18 2.45 -6.06
N MET A 77 -1.17 1.52 -5.10
CA MET A 77 -2.23 1.35 -4.12
C MET A 77 -1.67 1.57 -2.72
N LEU A 78 -2.37 2.36 -1.92
CA LEU A 78 -2.00 2.67 -0.54
C LEU A 78 -3.10 2.13 0.38
N LEU A 79 -2.71 1.36 1.39
CA LEU A 79 -3.64 0.77 2.34
C LEU A 79 -3.68 1.62 3.62
N HIS A 80 -4.88 2.07 3.99
CA HIS A 80 -5.12 2.86 5.20
C HIS A 80 -6.11 2.17 6.13
N ARG A 81 -5.83 2.23 7.44
CA ARG A 81 -6.72 1.77 8.51
C ARG A 81 -6.70 2.77 9.66
N GLU A 82 -7.74 3.58 9.76
CA GLU A 82 -7.86 4.63 10.78
C GLU A 82 -7.73 4.06 12.20
N ALA A 83 -8.35 2.91 12.48
CA ALA A 83 -8.29 2.26 13.79
C ALA A 83 -6.88 1.88 14.25
N VAL A 84 -5.91 1.75 13.34
CA VAL A 84 -4.51 1.50 13.70
C VAL A 84 -3.85 2.76 14.26
N MET A 85 -4.27 3.94 13.82
CA MET A 85 -3.73 5.23 14.29
C MET A 85 -4.23 5.59 15.69
N HIS A 86 -5.44 5.18 16.03
CA HIS A 86 -6.07 5.40 17.34
C HIS A 86 -5.94 4.18 18.27
N ARG A 87 -4.90 3.36 18.05
CA ARG A 87 -4.68 2.16 18.85
C ARG A 87 -4.38 2.54 20.30
N GLY A 88 -5.27 2.18 21.22
CA GLY A 88 -5.15 2.50 22.65
C GLY A 88 -5.85 3.79 23.05
N ASP A 89 -6.49 4.49 22.12
CA ASP A 89 -7.42 5.59 22.41
C ASP A 89 -8.82 5.00 22.61
N GLN A 90 -9.16 4.71 23.86
CA GLN A 90 -10.42 4.06 24.21
C GLN A 90 -11.63 4.95 23.88
N ASP A 91 -11.52 6.26 24.09
CA ASP A 91 -12.59 7.21 23.80
C ASP A 91 -12.89 7.25 22.30
N TRP A 92 -11.85 7.23 21.46
CA TRP A 92 -12.02 7.16 20.01
C TRP A 92 -12.65 5.84 19.56
N ILE A 93 -12.21 4.72 20.14
CA ILE A 93 -12.73 3.37 19.82
C ILE A 93 -14.23 3.28 20.13
N GLU A 94 -14.65 3.76 21.29
CA GLU A 94 -16.06 3.76 21.71
C GLU A 94 -16.92 4.72 20.87
N ALA A 95 -16.35 5.86 20.46
CA ALA A 95 -17.05 6.83 19.63
C ALA A 95 -17.14 6.43 18.13
N ASN A 96 -16.29 5.51 17.65
CA ASN A 96 -16.19 5.14 16.23
C ASN A 96 -16.24 3.61 15.99
N PRO A 97 -17.24 2.88 16.51
CA PRO A 97 -17.32 1.42 16.38
C PRO A 97 -17.41 0.94 14.92
N ASP A 98 -18.00 1.77 14.04
CA ASP A 98 -18.12 1.52 12.60
C ASP A 98 -16.77 1.54 11.85
N LYS A 99 -15.76 2.23 12.41
CA LYS A 99 -14.43 2.38 11.78
C LYS A 99 -13.41 1.33 12.20
N LEU A 100 -13.70 0.53 13.22
CA LEU A 100 -12.76 -0.47 13.75
C LEU A 100 -12.32 -1.49 12.69
N ASN A 101 -13.29 -1.90 11.87
CA ASN A 101 -13.10 -2.85 10.78
C ASN A 101 -12.98 -2.17 9.41
N GLU A 102 -13.01 -0.84 9.32
CA GLU A 102 -12.85 -0.16 8.03
C GLU A 102 -11.37 -0.21 7.58
N ALA A 103 -11.18 -0.55 6.32
CA ALA A 103 -9.93 -0.36 5.61
C ALA A 103 -10.21 0.35 4.28
N GLN A 104 -9.28 1.21 3.87
CA GLN A 104 -9.36 1.94 2.61
C GLN A 104 -8.18 1.54 1.74
N LEU A 105 -8.46 1.05 0.53
CA LEU A 105 -7.47 0.81 -0.51
C LEU A 105 -7.53 2.00 -1.48
N ILE A 106 -6.59 2.91 -1.34
CA ILE A 106 -6.50 4.15 -2.12
C ILE A 106 -5.71 3.85 -3.39
N ILE A 107 -6.37 3.88 -4.55
CA ILE A 107 -5.71 3.77 -5.85
C ILE A 107 -5.16 5.15 -6.19
N ALA A 108 -3.93 5.43 -5.72
CA ALA A 108 -3.30 6.74 -5.85
C ALA A 108 -2.76 7.01 -7.27
N LYS A 109 -2.41 5.95 -8.01
CA LYS A 109 -2.04 6.02 -9.43
C LYS A 109 -2.70 4.87 -10.19
N GLN A 110 -3.23 5.17 -11.36
CA GLN A 110 -3.72 4.18 -12.32
C GLN A 110 -3.43 4.68 -13.75
N ARG A 111 -2.47 4.05 -14.45
CA ARG A 111 -2.03 4.50 -15.78
C ARG A 111 -3.15 4.46 -16.82
N ASN A 112 -4.06 3.48 -16.73
CA ASN A 112 -5.05 3.17 -17.75
C ASN A 112 -6.50 3.32 -17.26
N GLY A 113 -6.77 4.18 -16.28
CA GLY A 113 -8.08 4.27 -15.63
C GLY A 113 -8.12 5.30 -14.50
N PRO A 114 -9.25 5.40 -13.79
CA PRO A 114 -9.42 6.37 -12.72
C PRO A 114 -8.65 5.97 -11.45
N CYS A 115 -8.24 6.99 -10.70
CA CYS A 115 -7.90 6.86 -9.29
C CYS A 115 -9.18 6.92 -8.46
N ASP A 116 -9.28 6.08 -7.43
CA ASP A 116 -10.44 6.04 -6.52
C ASP A 116 -10.03 5.37 -5.19
N THR A 117 -10.87 5.47 -4.17
CA THR A 117 -10.69 4.80 -2.89
C THR A 117 -11.73 3.70 -2.72
N VAL A 118 -11.26 2.46 -2.64
CA VAL A 118 -12.10 1.30 -2.40
C VAL A 118 -12.19 1.02 -0.90
N LYS A 119 -13.40 1.06 -0.35
CA LYS A 119 -13.64 0.60 1.02
C LYS A 119 -13.64 -0.91 1.11
N LEU A 120 -13.06 -1.44 2.19
CA LEU A 120 -12.94 -2.85 2.51
C LEU A 120 -13.27 -3.05 4.00
N THR A 121 -13.72 -4.26 4.34
CA THR A 121 -13.84 -4.67 5.74
C THR A 121 -12.63 -5.53 6.11
N PHE A 122 -11.90 -5.15 7.15
CA PHE A 122 -10.77 -5.89 7.69
C PHE A 122 -11.18 -6.74 8.89
N LEU A 123 -11.02 -8.05 8.77
CA LEU A 123 -11.27 -9.03 9.82
C LEU A 123 -9.95 -9.34 10.53
N ALA A 124 -9.69 -8.65 11.65
CA ALA A 124 -8.41 -8.70 12.35
C ALA A 124 -8.02 -10.11 12.83
N ALA A 125 -9.01 -10.92 13.24
CA ALA A 125 -8.78 -12.28 13.71
C ALA A 125 -8.16 -13.21 12.65
N ASN A 126 -8.26 -12.87 11.36
CA ASN A 126 -7.77 -13.68 10.26
C ASN A 126 -6.82 -12.94 9.31
N THR A 127 -6.47 -11.69 9.62
CA THR A 127 -5.70 -10.81 8.71
C THR A 127 -6.32 -10.76 7.31
N ARG A 128 -7.66 -10.71 7.22
CA ARG A 128 -8.40 -10.87 5.97
C ARG A 128 -9.15 -9.60 5.59
N PHE A 129 -9.01 -9.17 4.34
CA PHE A 129 -9.86 -8.14 3.73
C PHE A 129 -11.02 -8.80 2.99
N VAL A 130 -12.23 -8.29 3.18
CA VAL A 130 -13.43 -8.71 2.46
C VAL A 130 -14.14 -7.51 1.85
N THR A 131 -15.06 -7.77 0.92
CA THR A 131 -15.95 -6.74 0.35
C THR A 131 -16.58 -5.92 1.46
N TRP A 132 -16.63 -4.60 1.28
CA TRP A 132 -17.20 -3.69 2.25
C TRP A 132 -18.60 -4.13 2.66
N ASN A 133 -18.76 -4.34 3.97
CA ASN A 133 -20.05 -4.56 4.58
C ASN A 133 -20.10 -3.76 5.90
N PRO A 134 -20.90 -2.69 5.98
CA PRO A 134 -21.00 -1.87 7.18
C PRO A 134 -21.59 -2.64 8.38
N GLY A 135 -22.25 -3.78 8.15
CA GLY A 135 -22.83 -4.63 9.20
C GLY A 135 -21.81 -5.42 10.04
N TYR A 136 -20.53 -5.48 9.67
CA TYR A 136 -19.48 -6.09 10.51
C TYR A 136 -19.07 -5.21 11.71
N GLY A 137 -19.67 -4.02 11.87
CA GLY A 137 -19.39 -3.10 12.99
C GLY A 137 -20.16 -3.39 14.29
N GLY A 138 -20.96 -4.45 14.35
CA GLY A 138 -21.75 -4.73 15.55
C GLY A 138 -22.32 -6.15 15.62
N SER A 139 -21.69 -6.96 16.46
CA SER A 139 -22.30 -8.09 17.18
C SER A 139 -21.52 -8.27 18.48
#